data_AF-A0A7W5C2S3-F1
#
_entry.id   AF-A0A7W5C2S3-F1
#
_cell.length_a   1.000
_cell.length_b   1.000
_cell.length_c   1.000
_cell.angle_alpha   90.00
_cell.angle_beta   90.00
_cell.angle_gamma   90.00
#
_symmetry.space_group_name_H-M   'P 1'
#
loop_
_entity.id
_entity.type
_entity.pdbx_description
1 polymer ?
#
loop_
_entity_poly.entity_id
_entity_poly.type
_entity_poly.pdbx_seq_one_letter_code
_entity_poly.pdbx_strand_id
1 'polypeptide(L)'
;MTADRLPPPPSSRASRLEDWQLRLARLAERARPWHWLWPPIAFVAGVASFFLVERQQWLGAALALGMLVTWVLLVSESLIARWLTHRGYPALPRGITTFVAQMVHQETLFFTLPFLLATTVWTSGQALFTVLMLGLALLSILDPLYYRLAARHRWLYFAFHAQCVFLVVLVTLPTLLHLTTGQSLAIALVAMVVFSLPSLMQLLRPLNLGRWLAMLALLPLLAGLGWLGRAWVPPASLWLSGYALSPSFDEQARAPEGGLRLTPAALTGHGLYAYTAIHAPRGLKEEVVHEWRHDGELVDRIPLEIQGGREEGYRAWTHKRHFPESPAGRWRIDVMTASGQRIGVLRFRVSDTAEQATQADGHIQLPPGIPGLDLRRLIARPGPES
;
A
#
# COMPACT_ATOMS: atom_id res chain seq x y z
N MET A 1 -49.91 22.93 50.82
CA MET A 1 -49.62 21.68 50.09
C MET A 1 -49.11 22.02 48.71
N THR A 2 -47.79 22.03 48.52
CA THR A 2 -47.16 22.05 47.20
C THR A 2 -46.03 21.04 47.27
N ALA A 3 -46.28 19.88 46.66
CA ALA A 3 -45.35 18.75 46.66
C ALA A 3 -44.11 19.12 45.85
N ASP A 4 -42.99 19.12 46.54
CA ASP A 4 -41.64 19.23 46.00
C ASP A 4 -41.40 18.02 45.07
N ARG A 5 -41.39 18.27 43.75
CA ARG A 5 -41.09 17.23 42.76
C ARG A 5 -39.57 17.05 42.73
N LEU A 6 -39.09 16.08 43.50
CA LEU A 6 -37.74 15.57 43.35
C LEU A 6 -37.48 15.20 41.86
N PRO A 7 -36.31 15.56 41.30
CA PRO A 7 -35.95 15.18 39.94
C PRO A 7 -35.96 13.65 39.80
N PRO A 8 -36.36 13.11 38.64
CA PRO A 8 -36.39 11.67 38.44
C PRO A 8 -34.97 11.09 38.67
N PRO A 9 -34.84 9.92 39.31
CA PRO A 9 -33.55 9.28 39.51
C PRO A 9 -32.88 9.03 38.14
N PRO A 10 -31.54 9.14 38.04
CA PRO A 10 -30.83 8.86 36.80
C PRO A 10 -31.22 7.47 36.31
N SER A 11 -31.63 7.37 35.04
CA SER A 11 -32.10 6.13 34.45
C SER A 11 -31.05 5.01 34.63
N SER A 12 -31.46 3.82 35.08
CA SER A 12 -30.55 2.70 35.38
C SER A 12 -29.75 2.16 34.18
N ARG A 13 -30.05 2.64 32.96
CA ARG A 13 -29.26 2.39 31.75
C ARG A 13 -28.07 3.35 31.64
N ALA A 14 -28.21 4.57 32.15
CA ALA A 14 -27.13 5.56 32.18
C ALA A 14 -25.96 5.06 33.04
N SER A 15 -26.28 4.54 34.23
CA SER A 15 -25.28 4.00 35.17
C SER A 15 -24.50 2.80 34.63
N ARG A 16 -25.16 1.85 33.94
CA ARG A 16 -24.44 0.68 33.37
C ARG A 16 -23.44 1.09 32.30
N LEU A 17 -23.79 2.02 31.42
CA LEU A 17 -22.91 2.48 30.35
C LEU A 17 -21.79 3.38 30.88
N GLU A 18 -22.05 4.21 31.90
CA GLU A 18 -21.01 4.95 32.63
C GLU A 18 -20.02 3.99 33.31
N ASP A 19 -20.52 2.93 33.96
CA ASP A 19 -19.68 1.87 34.52
C ASP A 19 -18.81 1.21 33.45
N TRP A 20 -19.37 0.94 32.27
CA TRP A 20 -18.63 0.42 31.13
C TRP A 20 -17.57 1.41 30.61
N GLN A 21 -17.90 2.70 30.49
CA GLN A 21 -16.94 3.74 30.09
C GLN A 21 -15.80 3.87 31.09
N LEU A 22 -16.09 3.86 32.40
CA LEU A 22 -15.09 3.89 33.46
C LEU A 22 -14.24 2.61 33.49
N ARG A 23 -14.82 1.45 33.15
CA ARG A 23 -14.06 0.20 32.97
C ARG A 23 -13.14 0.28 31.76
N LEU A 24 -13.63 0.78 30.61
CA LEU A 24 -12.83 0.96 29.40
C LEU A 24 -11.69 1.97 29.62
N ALA A 25 -11.96 3.08 30.32
CA ALA A 25 -10.94 4.06 30.68
C ALA A 25 -9.87 3.44 31.60
N ARG A 26 -10.28 2.71 32.63
CA ARG A 26 -9.35 1.97 33.51
C ARG A 26 -8.55 0.91 32.77
N LEU A 27 -9.17 0.20 31.82
CA LEU A 27 -8.48 -0.77 30.97
C LEU A 27 -7.44 -0.08 30.08
N ALA A 28 -7.79 1.05 29.45
CA ALA A 28 -6.87 1.84 28.64
C ALA A 28 -5.69 2.37 29.48
N GLU A 29 -5.95 2.89 30.68
CA GLU A 29 -4.90 3.33 31.61
C GLU A 29 -4.00 2.17 32.06
N ARG A 30 -4.57 0.99 32.32
CA ARG A 30 -3.83 -0.21 32.71
C ARG A 30 -3.02 -0.80 31.56
N ALA A 31 -3.52 -0.67 30.32
CA ALA A 31 -2.81 -1.07 29.11
C ALA A 31 -1.72 -0.06 28.73
N ARG A 32 -1.81 1.18 29.22
CA ARG A 32 -0.88 2.26 28.87
C ARG A 32 0.59 1.90 29.10
N PRO A 33 1.05 1.23 30.17
CA PRO A 33 2.46 0.84 30.30
C PRO A 33 2.94 -0.17 29.24
N TRP A 34 2.02 -0.87 28.57
CA TRP A 34 2.28 -1.94 27.61
C TRP A 34 2.14 -1.45 26.16
N HIS A 35 1.83 -0.18 25.92
CA HIS A 35 1.61 0.38 24.58
C HIS A 35 2.80 0.19 23.64
N TRP A 36 4.03 0.14 24.18
CA TRP A 36 5.25 -0.10 23.40
C TRP A 36 5.30 -1.48 22.73
N LEU A 37 4.50 -2.45 23.20
CA LEU A 37 4.33 -3.76 22.56
C LEU A 37 3.42 -3.71 21.33
N TRP A 38 2.60 -2.68 21.18
CA TRP A 38 1.64 -2.60 20.09
C TRP A 38 2.27 -2.43 18.70
N PRO A 39 3.26 -1.53 18.48
CA PRO A 39 3.94 -1.43 17.19
C PRO A 39 4.56 -2.76 16.68
N PRO A 40 5.32 -3.53 17.49
CA PRO A 40 5.84 -4.81 17.00
C PRO A 40 4.74 -5.86 16.77
N ILE A 41 3.67 -5.89 17.59
CA ILE A 41 2.52 -6.76 17.34
C ILE A 41 1.83 -6.41 16.02
N ALA A 42 1.56 -5.13 15.77
CA ALA A 42 0.95 -4.66 14.53
C ALA A 42 1.84 -4.96 13.31
N PHE A 43 3.16 -4.80 13.46
CA PHE A 43 4.11 -5.15 12.41
C PHE A 43 4.13 -6.66 12.13
N VAL A 44 4.18 -7.49 13.18
CA VAL A 44 4.10 -8.96 13.05
C VAL A 44 2.76 -9.36 12.43
N ALA A 45 1.66 -8.72 12.79
CA ALA A 45 0.35 -8.95 12.18
C ALA A 45 0.33 -8.54 10.70
N GLY A 46 0.96 -7.42 10.33
CA GLY A 46 1.15 -7.01 8.94
C GLY A 46 1.98 -8.00 8.13
N VAL A 47 3.10 -8.45 8.69
CA VAL A 47 3.99 -9.46 8.10
C VAL A 47 3.24 -10.79 7.94
N ALA A 48 2.54 -11.24 8.99
CA ALA A 48 1.69 -12.42 8.95
C ALA A 48 0.59 -12.27 7.89
N SER A 49 -0.09 -11.12 7.81
CA SER A 49 -1.10 -10.85 6.80
C SER A 49 -0.53 -10.87 5.39
N PHE A 50 0.66 -10.32 5.16
CA PHE A 50 1.36 -10.38 3.88
C PHE A 50 1.60 -11.83 3.46
N PHE A 51 2.11 -12.68 4.37
CA PHE A 51 2.29 -14.11 4.10
C PHE A 51 0.99 -14.92 4.03
N LEU A 52 -0.05 -14.50 4.75
CA LEU A 52 -1.35 -15.17 4.75
C LEU A 52 -2.16 -14.85 3.50
N VAL A 53 -1.99 -13.67 2.91
CA VAL A 53 -2.57 -13.37 1.58
C VAL A 53 -2.06 -14.37 0.53
N GLU A 54 -0.83 -14.85 0.68
CA GLU A 54 -0.25 -15.89 -0.18
C GLU A 54 -0.84 -17.30 0.10
N ARG A 55 -1.04 -17.68 1.37
CA ARG A 55 -1.41 -19.07 1.75
C ARG A 55 -2.88 -19.30 2.12
N GLN A 56 -3.54 -18.34 2.76
CA GLN A 56 -4.92 -18.42 3.26
C GLN A 56 -5.64 -17.06 3.18
N GLN A 57 -6.17 -16.74 2.01
CA GLN A 57 -6.70 -15.42 1.69
C GLN A 57 -7.83 -14.92 2.57
N TRP A 58 -8.70 -15.81 3.05
CA TRP A 58 -9.82 -15.41 3.91
C TRP A 58 -9.32 -14.75 5.20
N LEU A 59 -8.15 -15.17 5.73
CA LEU A 59 -7.57 -14.61 6.94
C LEU A 59 -6.95 -13.24 6.68
N GLY A 60 -6.24 -13.08 5.56
CA GLY A 60 -5.74 -11.76 5.11
C GLY A 60 -6.88 -10.77 4.85
N ALA A 61 -7.96 -11.23 4.20
CA ALA A 61 -9.18 -10.45 4.01
C ALA A 61 -9.87 -10.11 5.33
N ALA A 62 -9.95 -11.05 6.28
CA ALA A 62 -10.53 -10.79 7.61
C ALA A 62 -9.74 -9.73 8.39
N LEU A 63 -8.41 -9.77 8.35
CA LEU A 63 -7.55 -8.74 8.96
C LEU A 63 -7.73 -7.38 8.30
N ALA A 64 -7.74 -7.33 6.96
CA ALA A 64 -8.01 -6.11 6.20
C ALA A 64 -9.39 -5.52 6.51
N LEU A 65 -10.43 -6.36 6.60
CA LEU A 65 -11.78 -5.96 6.98
C LEU A 65 -11.83 -5.44 8.41
N GLY A 66 -11.17 -6.13 9.35
CA GLY A 66 -11.06 -5.69 10.75
C GLY A 66 -10.44 -4.29 10.84
N MET A 67 -9.36 -4.05 10.12
CA MET A 67 -8.72 -2.73 10.06
C MET A 67 -9.66 -1.65 9.47
N LEU A 68 -10.40 -1.93 8.40
CA LEU A 68 -11.39 -1.00 7.87
C LEU A 68 -12.52 -0.71 8.87
N VAL A 69 -13.00 -1.72 9.60
CA VAL A 69 -14.00 -1.56 10.66
C VAL A 69 -13.45 -0.67 11.78
N THR A 70 -12.20 -0.89 12.21
CA THR A 70 -11.52 -0.04 13.19
C THR A 70 -11.46 1.43 12.73
N TRP A 71 -11.18 1.66 11.44
CA TRP A 71 -11.21 3.00 10.86
C TRP A 71 -12.61 3.63 10.83
N VAL A 72 -13.63 2.87 10.43
CA VAL A 72 -15.02 3.34 10.46
C VAL A 72 -15.41 3.75 11.88
N LEU A 73 -15.03 2.96 12.89
CA LEU A 73 -15.27 3.28 14.30
C LEU A 73 -14.52 4.54 14.75
N LEU A 74 -13.23 4.66 14.40
CA LEU A 74 -12.40 5.82 14.75
C LEU A 74 -12.95 7.11 14.12
N VAL A 75 -13.31 7.08 12.84
CA VAL A 75 -13.92 8.22 12.15
C VAL A 75 -15.27 8.60 12.75
N SER A 76 -16.05 7.59 13.13
CA SER A 76 -17.36 7.77 13.76
C SER A 76 -17.26 8.25 15.20
N GLU A 77 -16.08 8.29 15.82
CA GLU A 77 -15.85 8.68 17.22
C GLU A 77 -16.54 10.00 17.55
N SER A 78 -16.36 11.04 16.73
CA SER A 78 -16.95 12.36 16.98
C SER A 78 -18.49 12.38 16.87
N LEU A 79 -19.08 11.51 16.05
CA LEU A 79 -20.53 11.37 15.90
C LEU A 79 -21.10 10.57 17.08
N ILE A 80 -20.45 9.46 17.43
CA ILE A 80 -20.78 8.62 18.58
C ILE A 80 -20.71 9.44 19.87
N ALA A 81 -19.63 10.20 20.07
CA ALA A 81 -19.45 11.06 21.24
C ALA A 81 -20.57 12.12 21.34
N ARG A 82 -20.89 12.81 20.24
CA ARG A 82 -22.00 13.78 20.21
C ARG A 82 -23.34 13.13 20.56
N TRP A 83 -23.65 11.99 19.94
CA TRP A 83 -24.88 11.25 20.19
C TRP A 83 -24.99 10.77 21.65
N LEU A 84 -23.89 10.28 22.24
CA LEU A 84 -23.82 9.89 23.65
C LEU A 84 -24.03 11.11 24.56
N THR A 85 -23.33 12.22 24.32
CA THR A 85 -23.51 13.44 25.13
C THR A 85 -24.92 14.00 25.03
N HIS A 86 -25.57 13.93 23.87
CA HIS A 86 -26.96 14.36 23.73
C HIS A 86 -27.93 13.50 24.55
N ARG A 87 -27.59 12.22 24.76
CA ARG A 87 -28.33 11.30 25.63
C ARG A 87 -27.96 11.40 27.11
N GLY A 88 -27.15 12.40 27.50
CA GLY A 88 -26.77 12.66 28.89
C GLY A 88 -25.53 11.90 29.38
N TYR A 89 -24.80 11.22 28.48
CA TYR A 89 -23.58 10.50 28.86
C TYR A 89 -22.35 11.42 28.84
N PRO A 90 -21.36 11.20 29.73
CA PRO A 90 -20.14 11.98 29.71
C PRO A 90 -19.30 11.70 28.45
N ALA A 91 -18.62 12.73 27.96
CA ALA A 91 -17.70 12.59 26.83
C ALA A 91 -16.42 11.85 27.28
N LEU A 92 -15.84 11.04 26.39
CA LEU A 92 -14.55 10.42 26.62
C LEU A 92 -13.46 11.49 26.80
N PRO A 93 -12.55 11.35 27.79
CA PRO A 93 -11.42 12.23 27.94
C PRO A 93 -10.56 12.29 26.66
N ARG A 94 -10.16 13.50 26.25
CA ARG A 94 -9.34 13.72 25.04
C ARG A 94 -8.05 12.91 25.02
N GLY A 95 -7.46 12.64 26.18
CA GLY A 95 -6.25 11.82 26.28
C GLY A 95 -6.48 10.38 25.81
N ILE A 96 -7.64 9.80 26.16
CA ILE A 96 -8.02 8.44 25.77
C ILE A 96 -8.32 8.39 24.28
N THR A 97 -9.04 9.37 23.73
CA THR A 97 -9.37 9.39 22.30
C THR A 97 -8.13 9.58 21.44
N THR A 98 -7.19 10.42 21.87
CA THR A 98 -5.88 10.58 21.20
C THR A 98 -5.04 9.31 21.29
N PHE A 99 -5.05 8.62 22.45
CA PHE A 99 -4.37 7.34 22.61
C PHE A 99 -4.95 6.25 21.70
N VAL A 100 -6.27 6.11 21.64
CA VAL A 100 -6.94 5.17 20.73
C VAL A 100 -6.62 5.51 19.28
N ALA A 101 -6.69 6.79 18.90
CA ALA A 101 -6.30 7.21 17.56
C ALA A 101 -4.85 6.84 17.25
N GLN A 102 -3.90 7.08 18.17
CA GLN A 102 -2.50 6.70 18.00
C GLN A 102 -2.35 5.20 17.74
N MET A 103 -3.04 4.36 18.50
CA MET A 103 -3.01 2.91 18.36
C MET A 103 -3.51 2.45 16.98
N VAL A 104 -4.59 3.05 16.47
CA VAL A 104 -5.13 2.76 15.13
C VAL A 104 -4.19 3.24 14.03
N HIS A 105 -3.55 4.41 14.20
CA HIS A 105 -2.56 4.89 13.25
C HIS A 105 -1.32 3.97 13.20
N GLN A 106 -0.82 3.54 14.36
CA GLN A 106 0.26 2.58 14.47
C GLN A 106 -0.13 1.25 13.81
N GLU A 107 -1.31 0.71 14.15
CA GLU A 107 -1.85 -0.50 13.53
C GLU A 107 -1.83 -0.38 12.01
N THR A 108 -2.35 0.71 11.47
CA THR A 108 -2.40 0.96 10.02
C THR A 108 -1.01 1.02 9.39
N LEU A 109 -0.12 1.84 9.95
CA LEU A 109 1.21 2.06 9.40
C LEU A 109 2.04 0.78 9.44
N PHE A 110 2.04 0.07 10.57
CA PHE A 110 2.81 -1.16 10.72
C PHE A 110 2.18 -2.37 10.02
N PHE A 111 0.84 -2.42 9.87
CA PHE A 111 0.17 -3.44 9.08
C PHE A 111 0.50 -3.32 7.59
N THR A 112 0.50 -2.08 7.06
CA THR A 112 0.70 -1.81 5.63
C THR A 112 2.17 -1.76 5.21
N LEU A 113 3.09 -1.48 6.15
CA LEU A 113 4.52 -1.33 5.87
C LEU A 113 5.15 -2.55 5.16
N PRO A 114 4.89 -3.81 5.54
CA PRO A 114 5.43 -4.98 4.83
C PRO A 114 5.02 -5.01 3.34
N PHE A 115 3.77 -4.68 3.03
CA PHE A 115 3.27 -4.59 1.65
C PHE A 115 4.03 -3.52 0.87
N LEU A 116 4.21 -2.33 1.45
CA LEU A 116 4.97 -1.26 0.81
C LEU A 116 6.44 -1.66 0.59
N LEU A 117 7.11 -2.20 1.61
CA LEU A 117 8.51 -2.63 1.51
C LEU A 117 8.71 -3.72 0.45
N ALA A 118 7.76 -4.65 0.32
CA ALA A 118 7.82 -5.74 -0.65
C ALA A 118 7.57 -5.30 -2.10
N THR A 119 6.68 -4.31 -2.29
CA THR A 119 6.21 -3.84 -3.62
C THR A 119 6.97 -2.61 -4.13
N THR A 120 7.78 -1.96 -3.27
CA THR A 120 8.56 -0.78 -3.65
C THR A 120 9.69 -1.14 -4.58
N VAL A 121 9.70 -0.52 -5.77
CA VAL A 121 10.90 -0.48 -6.62
C VAL A 121 11.81 0.64 -6.14
N TRP A 122 12.82 0.27 -5.34
CA TRP A 122 13.73 1.20 -4.65
C TRP A 122 14.56 2.11 -5.58
N THR A 123 14.74 1.74 -6.85
CA THR A 123 15.39 2.59 -7.85
C THR A 123 14.44 3.57 -8.54
N SER A 124 13.33 3.94 -7.90
CA SER A 124 12.29 4.81 -8.46
C SER A 124 11.73 5.79 -7.43
N GLY A 125 10.85 6.71 -7.87
CA GLY A 125 10.17 7.64 -6.97
C GLY A 125 9.35 6.96 -5.86
N GLN A 126 9.01 5.67 -6.02
CA GLN A 126 8.37 4.86 -4.98
C GLN A 126 9.17 4.78 -3.69
N ALA A 127 10.50 4.83 -3.76
CA ALA A 127 11.35 4.84 -2.58
C ALA A 127 11.02 6.03 -1.66
N LEU A 128 10.77 7.21 -2.24
CA LEU A 128 10.44 8.41 -1.46
C LEU A 128 9.10 8.26 -0.74
N PHE A 129 8.09 7.71 -1.41
CA PHE A 129 6.79 7.43 -0.79
C PHE A 129 6.95 6.46 0.38
N THR A 130 7.66 5.36 0.18
CA THR A 130 7.83 4.33 1.22
C THR A 130 8.69 4.82 2.39
N VAL A 131 9.74 5.60 2.14
CA VAL A 131 10.54 6.26 3.19
C VAL A 131 9.69 7.27 3.97
N LEU A 132 8.81 8.03 3.30
CA LEU A 132 7.86 8.90 3.98
C LEU A 132 6.95 8.09 4.91
N MET A 133 6.38 6.97 4.44
CA MET A 133 5.53 6.11 5.28
C MET A 133 6.29 5.51 6.47
N LEU A 134 7.56 5.13 6.29
CA LEU A 134 8.43 4.70 7.38
C LEU A 134 8.66 5.83 8.40
N GLY A 135 8.89 7.06 7.93
CA GLY A 135 9.00 8.24 8.78
C GLY A 135 7.72 8.51 9.58
N LEU A 136 6.54 8.34 8.98
CA LEU A 136 5.25 8.44 9.66
C LEU A 136 5.04 7.32 10.69
N ALA A 137 5.46 6.08 10.37
CA ALA A 137 5.44 4.96 11.30
C ALA A 137 6.31 5.25 12.53
N LEU A 138 7.53 5.77 12.32
CA LEU A 138 8.40 6.20 13.42
C LEU A 138 7.78 7.33 14.25
N LEU A 139 7.23 8.37 13.59
CA LEU A 139 6.53 9.46 14.27
C LEU A 139 5.38 8.96 15.14
N SER A 140 4.66 7.92 14.71
CA SER A 140 3.54 7.34 15.45
C SER A 140 3.95 6.66 16.76
N ILE A 141 5.20 6.19 16.88
CA ILE A 141 5.77 5.58 18.10
C ILE A 141 6.29 6.65 19.06
N LEU A 142 6.74 7.80 18.54
CA LEU A 142 7.37 8.85 19.34
C LEU A 142 6.33 9.69 20.07
N ASP A 143 5.85 9.20 21.22
CA ASP A 143 4.82 9.83 22.07
C ASP A 143 4.97 11.35 22.22
N PRO A 144 6.14 11.92 22.61
CA PRO A 144 6.26 13.36 22.80
C PRO A 144 6.03 14.17 21.52
N LEU A 145 6.37 13.60 20.36
CA LEU A 145 6.16 14.24 19.06
C LEU A 145 4.71 14.08 18.61
N TYR A 146 4.15 12.88 18.75
CA TYR A 146 2.77 12.57 18.37
C TYR A 146 1.76 13.44 19.14
N TYR A 147 1.87 13.48 20.47
CA TYR A 147 0.98 14.29 21.30
C TYR A 147 1.18 15.79 21.08
N ARG A 148 2.42 16.24 20.80
CA ARG A 148 2.70 17.63 20.42
C ARG A 148 2.06 17.98 19.08
N LEU A 149 2.07 17.07 18.11
CA LEU A 149 1.38 17.23 16.83
C LEU A 149 -0.13 17.39 17.06
N ALA A 150 -0.73 16.48 17.83
CA ALA A 150 -2.15 16.46 18.15
C ALA A 150 -2.62 17.71 18.91
N ALA A 151 -1.80 18.23 19.82
CA ALA A 151 -2.15 19.39 20.65
C ALA A 151 -1.86 20.73 19.96
N ARG A 152 -0.65 20.91 19.39
CA ARG A 152 -0.16 22.20 18.89
C ARG A 152 -0.38 22.39 17.39
N HIS A 153 -0.13 21.36 16.58
CA HIS A 153 -0.16 21.46 15.11
C HIS A 153 -1.30 20.61 14.54
N ARG A 154 -2.53 20.92 14.95
CA ARG A 154 -3.73 20.13 14.65
C ARG A 154 -3.99 19.90 13.16
N TRP A 155 -3.61 20.83 12.29
CA TRP A 155 -3.74 20.65 10.84
C TRP A 155 -2.82 19.53 10.32
N LEU A 156 -1.57 19.45 10.79
CA LEU A 156 -0.65 18.36 10.48
C LEU A 156 -1.14 17.03 11.05
N TYR A 157 -1.71 17.05 12.25
CA TYR A 157 -2.33 15.86 12.85
C TYR A 157 -3.45 15.29 11.97
N PHE A 158 -4.35 16.14 11.45
CA PHE A 158 -5.40 15.70 10.54
C PHE A 158 -4.86 15.31 9.16
N ALA A 159 -3.78 15.92 8.68
CA ALA A 159 -3.10 15.48 7.45
C ALA A 159 -2.48 14.09 7.62
N PHE A 160 -1.84 13.83 8.77
CA PHE A 160 -1.34 12.51 9.16
C PHE A 160 -2.48 11.47 9.22
N HIS A 161 -3.62 11.84 9.81
CA HIS A 161 -4.82 10.99 9.85
C HIS A 161 -5.34 10.67 8.44
N ALA A 162 -5.48 11.67 7.57
CA ALA A 162 -5.90 11.49 6.19
C ALA A 162 -4.92 10.61 5.40
N GLN A 163 -3.61 10.72 5.66
CA GLN A 163 -2.59 9.86 5.06
C GLN A 163 -2.72 8.40 5.50
N CYS A 164 -3.09 8.15 6.76
CA CYS A 164 -3.34 6.78 7.21
C CYS A 164 -4.63 6.21 6.59
N VAL A 165 -5.69 7.03 6.41
CA VAL A 165 -6.89 6.61 5.65
C VAL A 165 -6.56 6.31 4.19
N PHE A 166 -5.75 7.15 3.54
CA PHE A 166 -5.26 6.88 2.20
C PHE A 166 -4.60 5.50 2.14
N LEU A 167 -3.67 5.24 3.07
CA LEU A 167 -2.87 4.03 3.06
C LEU A 167 -3.68 2.77 3.36
N VAL A 168 -4.59 2.81 4.34
CA VAL A 168 -5.45 1.67 4.65
C VAL A 168 -6.30 1.30 3.44
N VAL A 169 -6.96 2.29 2.81
CA VAL A 169 -7.82 2.07 1.64
C VAL A 169 -7.00 1.53 0.46
N LEU A 170 -5.83 2.13 0.19
CA LEU A 170 -4.94 1.73 -0.89
C LEU A 170 -4.54 0.24 -0.79
N VAL A 171 -4.25 -0.26 0.42
CA VAL A 171 -3.77 -1.63 0.62
C VAL A 171 -4.93 -2.64 0.72
N THR A 172 -6.04 -2.28 1.36
CA THR A 172 -7.11 -3.25 1.63
C THR A 172 -8.03 -3.49 0.44
N LEU A 173 -8.30 -2.47 -0.38
CA LEU A 173 -9.32 -2.56 -1.43
C LEU A 173 -9.03 -3.60 -2.53
N PRO A 174 -7.79 -3.74 -3.05
CA PRO A 174 -7.50 -4.76 -4.04
C PRO A 174 -7.77 -6.18 -3.52
N THR A 175 -7.50 -6.41 -2.24
CA THR A 175 -7.68 -7.71 -1.58
C THR A 175 -9.14 -8.01 -1.25
N LEU A 176 -9.90 -7.01 -0.81
CA LEU A 176 -11.29 -7.20 -0.36
C LEU A 176 -12.31 -7.17 -1.49
N LEU A 177 -12.11 -6.26 -2.46
CA LEU A 177 -13.09 -5.95 -3.49
C LEU A 177 -12.60 -6.30 -4.90
N HIS A 178 -11.38 -6.87 -5.04
CA HIS A 178 -10.78 -7.22 -6.32
C HIS A 178 -10.65 -6.04 -7.29
N LEU A 179 -10.49 -4.83 -6.73
CA LEU A 179 -10.34 -3.61 -7.51
C LEU A 179 -8.91 -3.50 -8.04
N THR A 180 -8.78 -2.98 -9.26
CA THR A 180 -7.46 -2.73 -9.87
C THR A 180 -6.65 -1.76 -9.02
N THR A 181 -5.34 -1.76 -9.25
CA THR A 181 -4.40 -0.86 -8.57
C THR A 181 -4.81 0.60 -8.78
N GLY A 182 -5.19 0.96 -10.02
CA GLY A 182 -5.66 2.30 -10.36
C GLY A 182 -6.99 2.66 -9.69
N GLN A 183 -7.96 1.75 -9.66
CA GLN A 183 -9.26 1.97 -9.00
C GLN A 183 -9.09 2.18 -7.50
N SER A 184 -8.26 1.35 -6.86
CA SER A 184 -7.99 1.42 -5.43
C SER A 184 -7.24 2.71 -5.07
N LEU A 185 -6.28 3.15 -5.90
CA LEU A 185 -5.62 4.44 -5.74
C LEU A 185 -6.61 5.61 -5.87
N ALA A 186 -7.51 5.59 -6.87
CA ALA A 186 -8.50 6.64 -7.05
C ALA A 186 -9.41 6.76 -5.82
N ILE A 187 -9.93 5.64 -5.30
CA ILE A 187 -10.79 5.63 -4.11
C ILE A 187 -9.99 6.06 -2.87
N ALA A 188 -8.74 5.64 -2.73
CA ALA A 188 -7.86 6.08 -1.64
C ALA A 188 -7.61 7.60 -1.66
N LEU A 189 -7.39 8.20 -2.84
CA LEU A 189 -7.27 9.65 -3.01
C LEU A 189 -8.57 10.37 -2.63
N VAL A 190 -9.73 9.87 -3.08
CA VAL A 190 -11.03 10.43 -2.71
C VAL A 190 -11.23 10.37 -1.19
N ALA A 191 -10.93 9.23 -0.57
CA ALA A 191 -11.00 9.08 0.88
C ALA A 191 -10.06 10.08 1.58
N MET A 192 -8.79 10.16 1.17
CA MET A 192 -7.83 11.12 1.71
C MET A 192 -8.34 12.57 1.65
N VAL A 193 -8.92 12.98 0.52
CA VAL A 193 -9.49 14.31 0.33
C VAL A 193 -10.63 14.56 1.31
N VAL A 194 -11.59 13.63 1.42
CA VAL A 194 -12.70 13.72 2.38
C VAL A 194 -12.18 13.84 3.81
N PHE A 195 -11.19 13.04 4.18
CA PHE A 195 -10.61 13.05 5.52
C PHE A 195 -9.62 14.20 5.78
N SER A 196 -9.18 14.91 4.74
CA SER A 196 -8.37 16.13 4.86
C SER A 196 -9.20 17.38 5.13
N LEU A 197 -10.53 17.33 4.92
CA LEU A 197 -11.44 18.46 5.12
C LEU A 197 -11.29 19.13 6.50
N PRO A 198 -11.23 18.40 7.63
CA PRO A 198 -11.04 19.02 8.94
C PRO A 198 -9.72 19.80 9.05
N SER A 199 -8.64 19.28 8.45
CA SER A 199 -7.34 19.96 8.40
C SER A 199 -7.44 21.29 7.66
N LEU A 200 -8.02 21.26 6.46
CA LEU A 200 -8.11 22.43 5.60
C LEU A 200 -9.08 23.49 6.15
N MET A 201 -10.22 23.06 6.67
CA MET A 201 -11.17 23.96 7.36
C MET A 201 -10.52 24.64 8.57
N GLN A 202 -9.66 23.96 9.31
CA GLN A 202 -8.96 24.55 10.44
C GLN A 202 -7.89 25.56 9.98
N LEU A 203 -7.12 25.21 8.95
CA LEU A 203 -6.08 26.07 8.38
C LEU A 203 -6.66 27.37 7.80
N LEU A 204 -7.85 27.30 7.19
CA LEU A 204 -8.49 28.42 6.51
C LEU A 204 -9.44 29.24 7.41
N ARG A 205 -9.54 28.97 8.72
CA ARG A 205 -10.42 29.73 9.62
C ARG A 205 -9.98 31.21 9.76
N PRO A 206 -10.92 32.17 9.92
CA PRO A 206 -12.38 32.01 9.75
C PRO A 206 -12.77 31.76 8.28
N LEU A 207 -13.83 30.98 8.07
CA LEU A 207 -14.30 30.63 6.73
C LEU A 207 -15.18 31.77 6.18
N ASN A 208 -14.73 32.42 5.10
CA ASN A 208 -15.54 33.30 4.28
C ASN A 208 -15.80 32.65 2.90
N LEU A 209 -16.69 33.22 2.09
CA LEU A 209 -17.04 32.65 0.78
C LEU A 209 -15.82 32.40 -0.11
N GLY A 210 -14.87 33.33 -0.15
CA GLY A 210 -13.64 33.18 -0.94
C GLY A 210 -12.78 31.99 -0.49
N ARG A 211 -12.58 31.80 0.82
CA ARG A 211 -11.84 30.64 1.36
C ARG A 211 -12.59 29.33 1.17
N TRP A 212 -13.92 29.36 1.20
CA TRP A 212 -14.76 28.20 0.88
C TRP A 212 -14.61 27.78 -0.60
N LEU A 213 -14.66 28.75 -1.52
CA LEU A 213 -14.40 28.52 -2.93
C LEU A 213 -12.96 28.04 -3.17
N ALA A 214 -11.98 28.63 -2.47
CA ALA A 214 -10.59 28.18 -2.53
C ALA A 214 -10.44 26.73 -2.06
N MET A 215 -11.16 26.32 -1.02
CA MET A 215 -11.18 24.94 -0.56
C MET A 215 -11.80 23.99 -1.60
N LEU A 216 -12.92 24.38 -2.22
CA LEU A 216 -13.55 23.61 -3.31
C LEU A 216 -12.65 23.47 -4.54
N ALA A 217 -11.77 24.44 -4.80
CA ALA A 217 -10.76 24.34 -5.85
C ALA A 217 -9.52 23.53 -5.43
N LEU A 218 -9.06 23.68 -4.19
CA LEU A 218 -7.84 23.04 -3.69
C LEU A 218 -7.99 21.53 -3.52
N LEU A 219 -9.15 21.05 -3.06
CA LEU A 219 -9.39 19.62 -2.86
C LEU A 219 -9.24 18.78 -4.15
N PRO A 220 -9.93 19.10 -5.27
CA PRO A 220 -9.73 18.39 -6.53
C PRO A 220 -8.32 18.63 -7.10
N LEU A 221 -7.71 19.80 -6.86
CA LEU A 221 -6.31 20.03 -7.24
C LEU A 221 -5.36 19.06 -6.53
N LEU A 222 -5.50 18.89 -5.21
CA LEU A 222 -4.71 17.94 -4.42
C LEU A 222 -4.96 16.49 -4.87
N ALA A 223 -6.22 16.13 -5.15
CA ALA A 223 -6.57 14.82 -5.71
C ALA A 223 -5.89 14.60 -7.07
N GLY A 224 -5.94 15.59 -7.95
CA GLY A 224 -5.31 15.59 -9.26
C GLY A 224 -3.79 15.49 -9.17
N LEU A 225 -3.16 16.24 -8.27
CA LEU A 225 -1.72 16.14 -8.00
C LEU A 225 -1.33 14.75 -7.47
N GLY A 226 -2.14 14.18 -6.57
CA GLY A 226 -1.96 12.80 -6.09
C GLY A 226 -2.05 11.78 -7.22
N TRP A 227 -3.01 11.94 -8.14
CA TRP A 227 -3.16 11.09 -9.32
C TRP A 227 -2.01 11.24 -10.32
N LEU A 228 -1.50 12.46 -10.52
CA LEU A 228 -0.31 12.70 -11.32
C LEU A 228 0.93 12.05 -10.68
N GLY A 229 1.01 12.06 -9.35
CA GLY A 229 2.05 11.40 -8.55
C GLY A 229 1.91 9.88 -8.44
N ARG A 230 0.92 9.24 -9.09
CA ARG A 230 0.64 7.80 -8.94
C ARG A 230 1.83 6.89 -9.18
N ALA A 231 2.72 7.25 -10.10
CA ALA A 231 3.92 6.46 -10.40
C ALA A 231 4.88 6.33 -9.19
N TRP A 232 4.75 7.21 -8.20
CA TRP A 232 5.52 7.19 -6.95
C TRP A 232 4.83 6.38 -5.85
N VAL A 233 3.62 5.87 -6.08
CA VAL A 233 2.92 5.01 -5.11
C VAL A 233 3.18 3.54 -5.50
N PRO A 234 3.78 2.72 -4.62
CA PRO A 234 3.93 1.29 -4.88
C PRO A 234 2.57 0.62 -5.12
N PRO A 235 2.46 -0.34 -6.07
CA PRO A 235 1.25 -1.12 -6.24
C PRO A 235 1.15 -2.14 -5.10
N ALA A 236 0.54 -1.76 -3.98
CA ALA A 236 0.65 -2.47 -2.70
C ALA A 236 0.23 -3.96 -2.71
N SER A 237 -0.53 -4.40 -3.70
CA SER A 237 -0.97 -5.79 -3.88
C SER A 237 -0.23 -6.55 -4.99
N LEU A 238 0.67 -5.90 -5.73
CA LEU A 238 1.37 -6.49 -6.88
C LEU A 238 2.89 -6.45 -6.68
N TRP A 239 3.54 -7.60 -6.79
CA TRP A 239 5.00 -7.66 -6.83
C TRP A 239 5.49 -8.69 -7.83
N LEU A 240 6.68 -8.46 -8.35
CA LEU A 240 7.39 -9.43 -9.17
C LEU A 240 7.89 -10.57 -8.27
N SER A 241 7.53 -11.82 -8.56
CA SER A 241 8.03 -13.04 -7.92
C SER A 241 9.17 -13.68 -8.70
N GLY A 242 9.32 -13.38 -9.98
CA GLY A 242 10.42 -13.86 -10.80
C GLY A 242 10.44 -13.21 -12.18
N TYR A 243 11.57 -13.27 -12.86
CA TYR A 243 11.70 -12.80 -14.24
C TYR A 243 12.81 -13.53 -14.99
N ALA A 244 12.72 -13.57 -16.32
CA ALA A 244 13.76 -14.14 -17.16
C ALA A 244 13.77 -13.47 -18.53
N LEU A 245 14.92 -13.54 -19.19
CA LEU A 245 15.09 -13.23 -20.60
C LEU A 245 15.49 -14.52 -21.31
N SER A 246 14.86 -14.80 -22.46
CA SER A 246 15.13 -16.03 -23.20
C SER A 246 14.96 -15.85 -24.70
N PRO A 247 15.69 -16.63 -25.53
CA PRO A 247 15.48 -16.67 -26.97
C PRO A 247 14.21 -17.43 -27.38
N SER A 248 13.76 -18.38 -26.56
CA SER A 248 12.57 -19.19 -26.82
C SER A 248 11.69 -19.32 -25.58
N PHE A 249 10.48 -19.81 -25.77
CA PHE A 249 9.48 -19.95 -24.73
C PHE A 249 8.59 -21.17 -25.00
N ASP A 250 8.44 -22.06 -24.02
CA ASP A 250 7.47 -23.14 -24.06
C ASP A 250 6.10 -22.60 -23.61
N GLU A 251 5.16 -22.52 -24.54
CA GLU A 251 3.80 -22.04 -24.28
C GLU A 251 2.97 -23.04 -23.44
N GLN A 252 3.26 -24.34 -23.52
CA GLN A 252 2.55 -25.38 -22.77
C GLN A 252 3.00 -25.36 -21.30
N ALA A 253 4.31 -25.41 -21.05
CA ALA A 253 4.86 -25.28 -19.70
C ALA A 253 4.79 -23.83 -19.15
N ARG A 254 4.55 -22.85 -20.03
CA ARG A 254 4.62 -21.41 -19.74
C ARG A 254 5.94 -21.05 -19.09
N ALA A 255 7.03 -21.49 -19.71
CA ALA A 255 8.37 -21.40 -19.18
C ALA A 255 9.35 -20.84 -20.23
N PRO A 256 10.28 -19.95 -19.83
CA PRO A 256 11.37 -19.50 -20.70
C PRO A 256 12.38 -20.65 -20.95
N GLU A 257 12.95 -20.70 -22.15
CA GLU A 257 13.87 -21.78 -22.55
C GLU A 257 15.04 -21.26 -23.41
N GLY A 258 16.09 -22.08 -23.47
CA GLY A 258 17.24 -21.84 -24.32
C GLY A 258 18.23 -20.81 -23.77
N GLY A 259 19.31 -20.59 -24.52
CA GLY A 259 20.38 -19.69 -24.12
C GLY A 259 20.88 -18.86 -25.30
N LEU A 260 20.90 -17.54 -25.13
CA LEU A 260 21.38 -16.61 -26.16
C LEU A 260 22.19 -15.48 -25.54
N ARG A 261 23.40 -15.27 -26.06
CA ARG A 261 24.17 -14.06 -25.75
C ARG A 261 23.57 -12.90 -26.56
N LEU A 262 23.19 -11.82 -25.88
CA LEU A 262 22.50 -10.69 -26.50
C LEU A 262 23.45 -9.80 -27.30
N THR A 263 23.87 -10.27 -28.48
CA THR A 263 24.56 -9.46 -29.49
C THR A 263 23.53 -8.77 -30.41
N PRO A 264 23.87 -7.66 -31.09
CA PRO A 264 22.98 -7.02 -32.06
C PRO A 264 22.40 -7.98 -33.11
N ALA A 265 23.25 -8.81 -33.71
CA ALA A 265 22.83 -9.77 -34.73
C ALA A 265 21.88 -10.84 -34.16
N ALA A 266 22.20 -11.37 -32.97
CA ALA A 266 21.38 -12.37 -32.30
C ALA A 266 19.99 -11.82 -31.96
N LEU A 267 19.92 -10.59 -31.46
CA LEU A 267 18.68 -9.95 -31.04
C LEU A 267 17.75 -9.65 -32.23
N THR A 268 18.30 -9.16 -33.34
CA THR A 268 17.54 -8.90 -34.56
C THR A 268 17.08 -10.19 -35.26
N GLY A 269 17.86 -11.27 -35.18
CA GLY A 269 17.53 -12.55 -35.81
C GLY A 269 16.52 -13.39 -35.02
N HIS A 270 16.65 -13.46 -33.70
CA HIS A 270 15.84 -14.34 -32.85
C HIS A 270 14.72 -13.61 -32.10
N GLY A 271 14.83 -12.30 -31.92
CA GLY A 271 14.00 -11.57 -30.97
C GLY A 271 14.40 -11.86 -29.51
N LEU A 272 13.54 -11.44 -28.58
CA LEU A 272 13.73 -11.70 -27.15
C LEU A 272 12.38 -11.86 -26.45
N TYR A 273 12.27 -12.93 -25.68
CA TYR A 273 11.20 -13.11 -24.71
C TYR A 273 11.58 -12.44 -23.40
N ALA A 274 10.64 -11.71 -22.83
CA ALA A 274 10.71 -11.21 -21.47
C ALA A 274 9.59 -11.85 -20.66
N TYR A 275 9.97 -12.75 -19.76
CA TYR A 275 9.09 -13.45 -18.84
C TYR A 275 9.03 -12.72 -17.50
N THR A 276 7.83 -12.61 -16.95
CA THR A 276 7.57 -12.06 -15.62
C THR A 276 6.56 -12.94 -14.88
N ALA A 277 6.90 -13.30 -13.64
CA ALA A 277 5.98 -13.90 -12.69
C ALA A 277 5.56 -12.79 -11.71
N ILE A 278 4.26 -12.48 -11.67
CA ILE A 278 3.70 -11.36 -10.89
C ILE A 278 2.70 -11.92 -9.89
N HIS A 279 2.96 -11.75 -8.61
CA HIS A 279 1.99 -12.10 -7.59
C HIS A 279 0.86 -11.06 -7.54
N ALA A 280 -0.39 -11.54 -7.40
CA ALA A 280 -1.56 -10.70 -7.11
C ALA A 280 -2.63 -11.50 -6.34
N PRO A 281 -3.52 -10.81 -5.58
CA PRO A 281 -4.67 -11.43 -4.93
C PRO A 281 -5.52 -12.28 -5.89
N ARG A 282 -6.14 -13.37 -5.40
CA ARG A 282 -7.09 -14.17 -6.23
C ARG A 282 -8.20 -13.27 -6.71
N GLY A 283 -8.74 -13.53 -7.89
CA GLY A 283 -9.87 -12.78 -8.42
C GLY A 283 -9.54 -11.38 -8.95
N LEU A 284 -8.36 -10.83 -8.65
CA LEU A 284 -7.91 -9.57 -9.23
C LEU A 284 -7.65 -9.75 -10.73
N LYS A 285 -8.24 -8.88 -11.55
CA LYS A 285 -7.91 -8.77 -12.98
C LYS A 285 -7.21 -7.45 -13.20
N GLU A 286 -5.99 -7.47 -13.70
CA GLU A 286 -5.19 -6.27 -13.92
C GLU A 286 -4.53 -6.35 -15.29
N GLU A 287 -4.41 -5.21 -15.97
CA GLU A 287 -3.57 -5.10 -17.15
C GLU A 287 -2.17 -4.64 -16.73
N VAL A 288 -1.17 -5.44 -17.10
CA VAL A 288 0.24 -5.16 -16.92
C VAL A 288 0.84 -4.77 -18.26
N VAL A 289 1.83 -3.89 -18.24
CA VAL A 289 2.48 -3.39 -19.45
C VAL A 289 3.97 -3.58 -19.32
N HIS A 290 4.59 -4.23 -20.31
CA HIS A 290 6.04 -4.22 -20.48
C HIS A 290 6.43 -2.99 -21.30
N GLU A 291 7.02 -1.99 -20.63
CA GLU A 291 7.62 -0.82 -21.25
C GLU A 291 9.09 -1.10 -21.56
N TRP A 292 9.40 -1.29 -22.83
CA TRP A 292 10.76 -1.53 -23.30
C TRP A 292 11.47 -0.20 -23.52
N ARG A 293 12.63 -0.05 -22.89
CA ARG A 293 13.45 1.14 -22.97
C ARG A 293 14.85 0.82 -23.45
N HIS A 294 15.33 1.61 -24.39
CA HIS A 294 16.69 1.53 -24.93
C HIS A 294 17.41 2.84 -24.61
N ASP A 295 18.52 2.73 -23.88
CA ASP A 295 19.32 3.85 -23.36
C ASP A 295 18.53 4.97 -22.64
N GLY A 296 17.35 4.63 -22.13
CA GLY A 296 16.47 5.51 -21.35
C GLY A 296 15.19 5.91 -22.09
N GLU A 297 15.20 5.84 -23.41
CA GLU A 297 14.07 6.17 -24.27
C GLU A 297 13.07 5.02 -24.34
N LEU A 298 11.78 5.34 -24.28
CA LEU A 298 10.72 4.35 -24.43
C LEU A 298 10.58 4.00 -25.91
N VAL A 299 10.87 2.74 -26.26
CA VAL A 299 10.81 2.26 -27.65
C VAL A 299 9.58 1.40 -27.93
N ASP A 300 9.01 0.76 -26.91
CA ASP A 300 7.81 -0.05 -27.06
C ASP A 300 7.01 -0.17 -25.77
N ARG A 301 5.70 -0.38 -25.91
CA ARG A 301 4.76 -0.55 -24.81
C ARG A 301 3.79 -1.69 -25.15
N ILE A 302 3.96 -2.85 -24.49
CA ILE A 302 3.22 -4.07 -24.81
C ILE A 302 2.30 -4.44 -23.63
N PRO A 303 0.97 -4.31 -23.75
CA PRO A 303 0.03 -4.68 -22.70
C PRO A 303 -0.17 -6.20 -22.62
N LEU A 304 -0.43 -6.69 -21.42
CA LEU A 304 -0.61 -8.08 -21.03
C LEU A 304 -1.72 -8.14 -19.98
N GLU A 305 -2.71 -9.01 -20.16
CA GLU A 305 -3.72 -9.25 -19.14
C GLU A 305 -3.24 -10.30 -18.13
N ILE A 306 -3.38 -10.01 -16.83
CA ILE A 306 -3.16 -10.98 -15.75
C ILE A 306 -4.44 -11.24 -14.96
N GLN A 307 -4.65 -12.49 -14.55
CA GLN A 307 -5.84 -12.92 -13.80
C GLN A 307 -5.48 -13.71 -12.54
N GLY A 308 -5.82 -13.16 -11.38
CA GLY A 308 -5.68 -13.67 -10.02
C GLY A 308 -6.04 -15.15 -9.76
N GLY A 309 -5.11 -16.05 -9.36
CA GLY A 309 -5.32 -17.06 -8.33
C GLY A 309 -4.29 -18.16 -7.98
N ARG A 310 -3.00 -18.07 -8.35
CA ARG A 310 -1.98 -19.14 -8.11
C ARG A 310 -0.86 -18.73 -7.15
N GLU A 311 -0.27 -19.69 -6.42
CA GLU A 311 0.81 -19.46 -5.44
C GLU A 311 2.09 -18.89 -6.08
N GLU A 312 2.44 -19.34 -7.28
CA GLU A 312 3.65 -18.90 -8.01
C GLU A 312 3.52 -17.50 -8.66
N GLY A 313 2.34 -16.88 -8.58
CA GLY A 313 1.99 -15.66 -9.33
C GLY A 313 1.55 -15.93 -10.78
N TYR A 314 1.19 -14.87 -11.50
CA TYR A 314 0.83 -14.92 -12.93
C TYR A 314 2.06 -14.84 -13.78
N ARG A 315 2.22 -15.84 -14.63
CA ARG A 315 3.23 -15.90 -15.66
C ARG A 315 2.75 -15.12 -16.87
N ALA A 316 3.39 -13.98 -17.13
CA ALA A 316 3.19 -13.18 -18.32
C ALA A 316 4.49 -13.15 -19.13
N TRP A 317 4.39 -13.09 -20.45
CA TRP A 317 5.57 -12.94 -21.30
C TRP A 317 5.27 -12.06 -22.51
N THR A 318 6.29 -11.37 -22.99
CA THR A 318 6.26 -10.63 -24.26
C THR A 318 7.38 -11.11 -25.15
N HIS A 319 7.08 -11.38 -26.42
CA HIS A 319 8.08 -11.64 -27.44
C HIS A 319 8.28 -10.38 -28.30
N LYS A 320 9.41 -9.69 -28.11
CA LYS A 320 9.80 -8.56 -28.97
C LYS A 320 10.65 -9.07 -30.12
N ARG A 321 10.22 -8.82 -31.35
CA ARG A 321 10.93 -9.21 -32.59
C ARG A 321 11.54 -8.03 -33.33
N HIS A 322 10.87 -6.89 -33.31
CA HIS A 322 11.32 -5.69 -34.03
C HIS A 322 12.17 -4.83 -33.11
N PHE A 323 13.49 -4.94 -33.21
CA PHE A 323 14.44 -4.07 -32.52
C PHE A 323 14.90 -2.92 -33.43
N PRO A 324 15.32 -1.77 -32.87
CA PRO A 324 15.93 -0.69 -33.66
C PRO A 324 17.14 -1.17 -34.45
N GLU A 325 17.49 -0.49 -35.54
CA GLU A 325 18.64 -0.83 -36.38
C GLU A 325 19.96 -0.87 -35.61
N SER A 326 20.10 -0.05 -34.56
CA SER A 326 21.23 -0.03 -33.64
C SER A 326 20.81 -0.52 -32.25
N PRO A 327 20.66 -1.83 -32.03
CA PRO A 327 20.14 -2.35 -30.76
C PRO A 327 21.19 -2.44 -29.65
N ALA A 328 22.47 -2.12 -29.93
CA ALA A 328 23.53 -2.12 -28.93
C ALA A 328 23.26 -1.06 -27.84
N GLY A 329 23.60 -1.37 -26.59
CA GLY A 329 23.42 -0.45 -25.47
C GLY A 329 22.71 -1.06 -24.26
N ARG A 330 22.23 -0.19 -23.38
CA ARG A 330 21.52 -0.62 -22.17
C ARG A 330 20.03 -0.71 -22.43
N TRP A 331 19.46 -1.85 -22.07
CA TRP A 331 18.04 -2.09 -22.16
C TRP A 331 17.42 -2.24 -20.78
N ARG A 332 16.18 -1.77 -20.67
CA ARG A 332 15.38 -1.88 -19.47
C ARG A 332 13.95 -2.22 -19.84
N ILE A 333 13.35 -3.17 -19.15
CA ILE A 333 11.93 -3.46 -19.27
C ILE A 333 11.30 -3.06 -17.94
N ASP A 334 10.53 -1.97 -17.97
CA ASP A 334 9.73 -1.57 -16.82
C ASP A 334 8.41 -2.35 -16.86
N VAL A 335 8.14 -3.12 -15.80
CA VAL A 335 6.87 -3.84 -15.63
C VAL A 335 5.92 -2.91 -14.91
N MET A 336 4.89 -2.43 -15.59
CA MET A 336 3.99 -1.37 -15.13
C MET A 336 2.56 -1.89 -15.00
N THR A 337 1.76 -1.33 -14.11
CA THR A 337 0.30 -1.42 -14.21
C THR A 337 -0.18 -0.54 -15.36
N ALA A 338 -1.38 -0.79 -15.90
CA ALA A 338 -2.01 0.11 -16.85
C ALA A 338 -2.20 1.54 -16.28
N SER A 339 -2.37 1.66 -14.96
CA SER A 339 -2.41 2.94 -14.25
C SER A 339 -1.05 3.63 -14.13
N GLY A 340 0.07 3.05 -14.55
CA GLY A 340 1.39 3.69 -14.55
C GLY A 340 2.16 3.56 -13.23
N GLN A 341 1.80 2.62 -12.37
CA GLN A 341 2.59 2.23 -11.21
C GLN A 341 3.58 1.14 -11.59
N ARG A 342 4.82 1.23 -11.11
CA ARG A 342 5.86 0.24 -11.43
C ARG A 342 5.78 -0.94 -10.47
N ILE A 343 5.76 -2.15 -11.02
CA ILE A 343 5.79 -3.43 -10.31
C ILE A 343 7.23 -3.96 -10.19
N GLY A 344 8.02 -3.80 -11.26
CA GLY A 344 9.39 -4.34 -11.33
C GLY A 344 10.18 -3.80 -12.51
N VAL A 345 11.47 -4.18 -12.57
CA VAL A 345 12.40 -3.74 -13.61
C VAL A 345 13.35 -4.87 -13.99
N LEU A 346 13.41 -5.21 -15.27
CA LEU A 346 14.43 -6.08 -15.84
C LEU A 346 15.48 -5.20 -16.53
N ARG A 347 16.75 -5.58 -16.44
CA ARG A 347 17.85 -4.86 -17.11
C ARG A 347 18.73 -5.85 -17.85
N PHE A 348 19.13 -5.49 -19.06
CA PHE A 348 20.08 -6.26 -19.84
C PHE A 348 20.91 -5.33 -20.73
N ARG A 349 22.03 -5.84 -21.22
CA ARG A 349 22.95 -5.11 -22.10
C ARG A 349 23.14 -5.88 -23.39
N VAL A 350 23.03 -5.17 -24.50
CA VAL A 350 23.29 -5.69 -25.84
C VAL A 350 24.65 -5.17 -26.29
N SER A 351 25.54 -6.06 -26.71
CA SER A 351 26.90 -5.70 -27.12
C SER A 351 27.49 -6.71 -28.09
N ASP A 352 28.31 -6.26 -29.03
CA ASP A 352 29.14 -7.13 -29.87
C ASP A 352 30.24 -7.84 -29.05
N THR A 353 30.66 -7.23 -27.93
CA THR A 353 31.62 -7.85 -27.02
C THR A 353 30.90 -8.83 -26.11
N ALA A 354 31.15 -10.12 -26.30
CA ALA A 354 30.47 -11.20 -25.57
C ALA A 354 30.51 -11.01 -24.05
N GLU A 355 31.66 -10.58 -23.49
CA GLU A 355 31.82 -10.34 -22.05
C GLU A 355 30.90 -9.24 -21.49
N GLN A 356 30.54 -8.26 -22.32
CA GLN A 356 29.66 -7.15 -21.91
C GLN A 356 28.18 -7.44 -22.21
N ALA A 357 27.90 -8.39 -23.10
CA ALA A 357 26.55 -8.78 -23.46
C ALA A 357 25.93 -9.66 -22.36
N THR A 358 24.68 -9.35 -22.01
CA THR A 358 23.90 -10.20 -21.09
C THR A 358 23.64 -11.56 -21.73
N GLN A 359 23.67 -12.61 -20.92
CA GLN A 359 23.25 -13.94 -21.31
C GLN A 359 21.76 -14.10 -20.94
N ALA A 360 20.93 -14.32 -21.95
CA ALA A 360 19.52 -14.66 -21.81
C ALA A 360 19.39 -16.19 -21.83
N ASP A 361 19.44 -16.82 -20.66
CA ASP A 361 19.49 -18.27 -20.46
C ASP A 361 18.16 -18.87 -19.99
N GLY A 362 17.10 -18.07 -19.94
CA GLY A 362 15.80 -18.49 -19.41
C GLY A 362 15.81 -18.82 -17.91
N HIS A 363 16.91 -18.63 -17.20
CA HIS A 363 16.94 -18.88 -15.77
C HIS A 363 16.07 -17.83 -15.05
N ILE A 364 15.05 -18.29 -14.31
CA ILE A 364 14.16 -17.40 -13.58
C ILE A 364 14.94 -16.80 -12.40
N GLN A 365 15.16 -15.49 -12.47
CA GLN A 365 15.82 -14.70 -11.46
C GLN A 365 14.79 -14.11 -10.49
N LEU A 366 15.15 -14.07 -9.22
CA LEU A 366 14.39 -13.36 -8.20
C LEU A 366 14.73 -11.85 -8.29
N PRO A 367 13.75 -10.95 -8.15
CA PRO A 367 14.02 -9.51 -8.12
C PRO A 367 14.95 -9.17 -6.95
N PRO A 368 15.92 -8.26 -7.15
CA PRO A 368 16.79 -7.81 -6.07
C PRO A 368 15.95 -7.11 -4.98
N GLY A 369 16.03 -7.62 -3.75
CA GLY A 369 15.42 -7.03 -2.56
C GLY A 369 16.35 -6.06 -1.82
N ILE A 370 15.92 -5.55 -0.66
CA ILE A 370 16.80 -4.80 0.24
C ILE A 370 17.96 -5.71 0.65
N PRO A 371 19.24 -5.31 0.46
CA PRO A 371 20.39 -6.08 0.92
C PRO A 371 20.27 -6.37 2.42
N GLY A 372 20.18 -7.64 2.80
CA GLY A 372 20.08 -8.08 4.20
C GLY A 372 18.68 -8.43 4.72
N LEU A 373 17.62 -8.15 3.96
CA LEU A 373 16.25 -8.60 4.25
C LEU A 373 15.75 -9.47 3.09
N ASP A 374 16.50 -10.53 2.79
CA ASP A 374 16.05 -11.58 1.87
C ASP A 374 15.03 -12.49 2.59
N LEU A 375 14.03 -11.88 3.23
CA LEU A 375 12.86 -12.54 3.84
C LEU A 375 12.22 -13.50 2.84
N ARG A 376 12.42 -13.29 1.53
CA ARG A 376 11.97 -14.12 0.41
C ARG A 376 12.68 -15.48 0.33
N ARG A 377 13.94 -15.61 0.76
CA ARG A 377 14.63 -16.91 0.85
C ARG A 377 14.06 -17.82 1.94
N LEU A 378 13.41 -17.25 2.96
CA LEU A 378 12.67 -18.02 3.96
C LEU A 378 11.31 -18.53 3.43
N ILE A 379 10.90 -18.08 2.23
CA ILE A 379 9.61 -18.41 1.58
C ILE A 379 9.80 -19.55 0.56
N ALA A 380 10.91 -19.59 -0.16
CA ALA A 380 11.20 -20.66 -1.10
C ALA A 380 11.56 -21.94 -0.33
N ARG A 381 10.68 -22.95 -0.36
CA ARG A 381 11.12 -24.33 -0.07
C ARG A 381 12.24 -24.67 -1.05
N PRO A 382 13.28 -25.44 -0.66
CA PRO A 382 14.06 -26.16 -1.65
C PRO A 382 13.05 -26.98 -2.47
N GLY A 383 13.05 -26.80 -3.78
CA GLY A 383 12.37 -27.77 -4.64
C GLY A 383 12.94 -29.17 -4.34
N PRO A 384 12.17 -30.24 -4.54
CA PRO A 384 12.79 -31.57 -4.50
C PRO A 384 13.87 -31.59 -5.58
N GLU A 385 15.12 -31.78 -5.16
CA GLU A 385 16.17 -32.18 -6.09
C GLU A 385 15.72 -33.50 -6.72
N SER A 386 15.53 -33.50 -8.03
CA SER A 386 15.36 -34.70 -8.83
C SER A 386 16.21 -34.60 -10.08
#